data_AF-A0AA88XUG3-F1
#
_entry.id   AF-A0AA88XUG3-F1
#
_cell.length_a   1.000
_cell.length_b   1.000
_cell.length_c   1.000
_cell.angle_alpha   90.00
_cell.angle_beta   90.00
_cell.angle_gamma   90.00
#
_symmetry.space_group_name_H-M   'P 1'
#
loop_
_entity.id
_entity.type
_entity.pdbx_description
1 polymer ?
#
loop_
_entity_poly.entity_id
_entity_poly.type
_entity_poly.pdbx_seq_one_letter_code
_entity_poly.pdbx_strand_id
1 'polypeptide(L)'
;MLPCSFHLEGRCNFDREWCKYSHGNAVDVEDLKEFKEPNYNYLQMGMPCLVRYDDDLWYRAKVVDILEDHKFTVNFDNYNDTRTVDLEEILPLDASNNESDENSDDDDYADRNQPIDRGPEEEGEELPVYLWKPPKTNEALGSWEAHTRIGFDYTEQKTYWDFQEEVFVNLLGLSEPDRPIIIHVKGVEGDVLGSSVHKKCFTKLKEKCPKQQKIQLHSFSGTAEDVGMWTTEFPNCYFGFTWNVEFFNEIQKSAIRSVPRDKFLIETGILDQSVSLPRTAIKRPTQLGDLASLIAEIRGEKFDEFLKQTVENGQRLHGTRIVKKKSR
;
A
#
# COMPACT_ATOMS: atom_id res chain seq x y z
N MET A 1 -1.35 -18.73 18.06
CA MET A 1 -1.24 -20.01 17.33
C MET A 1 -0.47 -19.77 16.04
N LEU A 2 0.49 -20.64 15.69
CA LEU A 2 1.28 -20.50 14.47
C LEU A 2 0.43 -20.79 13.22
N PRO A 3 0.35 -19.89 12.23
CA PRO A 3 -0.40 -20.13 11.00
C PRO A 3 0.26 -21.20 10.13
N CYS A 4 -0.54 -22.00 9.44
CA CYS A 4 -0.07 -23.03 8.52
C CYS A 4 0.42 -22.41 7.21
N SER A 5 1.73 -22.40 6.96
CA SER A 5 2.32 -21.88 5.72
C SER A 5 1.75 -22.57 4.47
N PHE A 6 1.62 -23.90 4.51
CA PHE A 6 1.03 -24.67 3.40
C PHE A 6 -0.44 -24.31 3.14
N HIS A 7 -1.20 -23.93 4.17
CA HIS A 7 -2.58 -23.50 3.99
C HIS A 7 -2.64 -22.11 3.34
N LEU A 8 -1.79 -21.19 3.77
CA LEU A 8 -1.68 -19.85 3.18
C LEU A 8 -1.28 -19.91 1.70
N GLU A 9 -0.52 -20.93 1.31
CA GLU A 9 -0.12 -21.19 -0.08
C GLU A 9 -1.12 -22.07 -0.86
N GLY A 10 -2.23 -22.51 -0.25
CA GLY A 10 -3.25 -23.35 -0.89
C GLY A 10 -2.85 -24.81 -1.14
N ARG A 11 -1.81 -25.30 -0.45
CA ARG A 11 -1.22 -26.65 -0.62
C ARG A 11 -1.33 -27.56 0.61
N CYS A 12 -2.09 -27.15 1.63
CA CYS A 12 -2.27 -27.98 2.82
C CYS A 12 -3.22 -29.15 2.52
N ASN A 13 -2.79 -30.36 2.88
CA ASN A 13 -3.56 -31.60 2.67
C ASN A 13 -4.33 -32.05 3.93
N PHE A 14 -4.29 -31.28 5.01
CA PHE A 14 -4.98 -31.61 6.26
C PHE A 14 -6.22 -30.74 6.42
N ASP A 15 -7.28 -31.29 7.01
CA ASP A 15 -8.46 -30.51 7.38
C ASP A 15 -8.14 -29.55 8.55
N ARG A 16 -8.93 -28.48 8.67
CA ARG A 16 -8.74 -27.43 9.70
C ARG A 16 -8.66 -28.00 11.13
N GLU A 17 -9.40 -29.06 11.42
CA GLU A 17 -9.43 -29.70 12.75
C GLU A 17 -8.23 -30.62 12.99
N TRP A 18 -7.56 -31.08 11.93
CA TRP A 18 -6.50 -32.09 11.99
C TRP A 18 -5.13 -31.53 11.66
N CYS A 19 -5.06 -30.29 11.15
CA CYS A 19 -3.81 -29.62 10.90
C CYS A 19 -3.15 -29.20 12.21
N LYS A 20 -1.85 -29.50 12.34
CA LYS A 20 -1.03 -29.09 13.49
C LYS A 20 -0.90 -27.56 13.62
N TYR A 21 -1.10 -26.83 12.52
CA TYR A 21 -0.94 -25.38 12.44
C TYR A 21 -2.28 -24.71 12.09
N SER A 22 -2.47 -23.46 12.52
CA SER A 22 -3.76 -22.78 12.37
C SER A 22 -4.08 -22.46 10.91
N HIS A 23 -5.28 -22.83 10.46
CA HIS A 23 -5.85 -22.38 9.19
C HIS A 23 -6.61 -21.06 9.33
N GLY A 24 -6.58 -20.43 10.52
CA GLY A 24 -7.37 -19.25 10.83
C GLY A 24 -8.83 -19.57 11.18
N ASN A 25 -9.61 -18.50 11.38
CA ASN A 25 -11.04 -18.56 11.65
C ASN A 25 -11.79 -17.85 10.53
N ALA A 26 -12.83 -18.49 10.02
CA ALA A 26 -13.80 -17.81 9.17
C ALA A 26 -14.64 -16.89 10.06
N VAL A 27 -14.70 -15.61 9.69
CA VAL A 27 -15.46 -14.57 10.39
C VAL A 27 -16.44 -14.00 9.38
N ASP A 28 -17.70 -13.80 9.78
CA ASP A 28 -18.67 -13.17 8.89
C ASP A 28 -18.23 -11.72 8.62
N VAL A 29 -18.46 -11.26 7.39
CA VAL A 29 -18.16 -9.87 7.01
C VAL A 29 -18.95 -8.89 7.87
N GLU A 30 -20.14 -9.28 8.35
CA GLU A 30 -20.97 -8.46 9.23
C GLU A 30 -20.36 -8.27 10.63
N ASP A 31 -19.54 -9.22 11.09
CA ASP A 31 -18.86 -9.17 12.39
C ASP A 31 -17.55 -8.37 12.34
N LEU A 32 -17.07 -8.01 11.14
CA LEU A 32 -15.86 -7.21 10.98
C LEU A 32 -16.10 -5.76 11.41
N LYS A 33 -15.44 -5.36 12.50
CA LYS A 33 -15.41 -3.98 12.97
C LYS A 33 -14.56 -3.11 12.05
N GLU A 34 -14.89 -1.82 11.95
CA GLU A 34 -14.08 -0.83 11.21
C GLU A 34 -12.67 -0.81 11.81
N PHE A 35 -11.64 -0.93 10.97
CA PHE A 35 -10.25 -0.91 11.41
C PHE A 35 -9.96 0.42 12.13
N LYS A 36 -9.45 0.34 13.36
CA LYS A 36 -9.03 1.48 14.16
C LYS A 36 -7.51 1.45 14.23
N GLU A 37 -6.87 2.53 13.78
CA GLU A 37 -5.42 2.66 13.91
C GLU A 37 -5.01 2.60 15.39
N PRO A 38 -3.97 1.83 15.75
CA PRO A 38 -3.47 1.78 17.12
C PRO A 38 -2.99 3.16 17.53
N ASN A 39 -3.45 3.65 18.67
CA ASN A 39 -3.00 4.92 19.20
C ASN A 39 -1.76 4.69 20.08
N TYR A 40 -0.59 4.96 19.51
CA TYR A 40 0.71 4.78 20.16
C TYR A 40 0.95 5.76 21.32
N ASN A 41 0.14 6.81 21.49
CA ASN A 41 0.21 7.69 22.66
C ASN A 41 -0.15 6.98 23.97
N TYR A 42 -0.80 5.80 23.88
CA TYR A 42 -1.10 4.96 25.04
C TYR A 42 0.05 4.03 25.46
N LEU A 43 1.15 3.98 24.71
CA LEU A 43 2.35 3.26 25.13
C LEU A 43 3.06 4.05 26.24
N GLN A 44 2.69 3.73 27.47
CA GLN A 44 3.29 4.25 28.69
C GLN A 44 3.81 3.09 29.55
N MET A 45 4.76 3.38 30.44
CA MET A 45 5.24 2.37 31.39
C MET A 45 4.06 1.74 32.15
N GLY A 46 4.07 0.42 32.24
CA GLY A 46 3.03 -0.40 32.87
C GLY A 46 1.86 -0.77 31.96
N MET A 47 1.76 -0.22 30.75
CA MET A 47 0.63 -0.49 29.86
C MET A 47 0.76 -1.84 29.15
N PRO A 48 -0.35 -2.57 28.95
CA PRO A 48 -0.37 -3.80 28.19
C PRO A 48 -0.16 -3.52 26.70
N CYS A 49 0.59 -4.38 26.05
CA CYS A 49 0.89 -4.33 24.63
C CYS A 49 0.99 -5.75 24.06
N LEU A 50 0.90 -5.87 22.74
CA LEU A 50 1.35 -7.04 22.02
C LEU A 50 2.72 -6.76 21.44
N VAL A 51 3.60 -7.74 21.50
CA VAL A 51 4.98 -7.64 21.01
C VAL A 51 5.29 -8.82 20.13
N ARG A 52 5.92 -8.57 18.98
CA ARG A 52 6.35 -9.62 18.06
C ARG A 52 7.60 -10.33 18.59
N TYR A 53 7.60 -11.66 18.58
CA TYR A 53 8.73 -12.50 19.01
C TYR A 53 9.46 -13.13 17.81
N ASP A 54 10.53 -13.90 18.08
CA ASP A 54 11.40 -14.47 17.03
C ASP A 54 10.73 -15.52 16.14
N ASP A 55 9.58 -16.04 16.57
CA ASP A 55 8.74 -16.96 15.79
C ASP A 55 7.71 -16.24 14.91
N ASP A 56 7.85 -14.92 14.75
CA ASP A 56 6.95 -14.02 14.04
C ASP A 56 5.52 -13.95 14.62
N LEU A 57 5.30 -14.44 15.84
CA LEU A 57 4.02 -14.35 16.54
C LEU A 57 3.97 -13.18 17.51
N TRP A 58 2.76 -12.69 17.77
CA TRP A 58 2.49 -11.62 18.70
C TRP A 58 2.11 -12.18 20.07
N TYR A 59 2.80 -11.71 21.11
CA TYR A 59 2.60 -12.14 22.50
C TYR A 59 2.25 -10.95 23.38
N ARG A 60 1.45 -11.20 24.42
CA ARG A 60 1.08 -10.20 25.40
C ARG A 60 2.26 -9.85 26.31
N ALA A 61 2.49 -8.56 26.48
CA ALA A 61 3.58 -8.01 27.29
C ALA A 61 3.14 -6.70 27.96
N LYS A 62 3.97 -6.20 28.86
CA LYS A 62 3.82 -4.89 29.51
C LYS A 62 5.06 -4.05 29.27
N VAL A 63 4.86 -2.78 28.95
CA VAL A 63 5.96 -1.82 28.82
C VAL A 63 6.62 -1.62 30.18
N VAL A 64 7.92 -1.85 30.28
CA VAL A 64 8.71 -1.65 31.50
C VAL A 64 9.47 -0.33 31.42
N ASP A 65 10.02 0.00 30.25
CA ASP A 65 10.81 1.20 30.05
C ASP A 65 10.68 1.73 28.62
N ILE A 66 10.87 3.03 28.44
CA ILE A 66 10.82 3.72 27.15
C ILE A 66 12.15 4.43 26.97
N LEU A 67 12.93 3.97 25.98
CA LEU A 67 14.26 4.45 25.67
C LEU A 67 14.21 5.57 24.62
N GLU A 68 15.33 6.29 24.47
CA GLU A 68 15.55 7.20 23.36
C GLU A 68 15.49 6.45 22.00
N ASP A 69 15.14 7.15 20.92
CA ASP A 69 14.95 6.60 19.55
C ASP A 69 13.76 5.62 19.36
N HIS A 70 12.64 5.81 20.08
CA HIS A 70 11.41 5.01 19.91
C HIS A 70 11.59 3.51 20.18
N LYS A 71 12.45 3.18 21.15
CA LYS A 71 12.68 1.82 21.62
C LYS A 71 11.95 1.56 22.93
N PHE A 72 11.37 0.37 23.06
CA PHE A 72 10.55 0.00 24.20
C PHE A 72 11.11 -1.27 24.84
N THR A 73 11.36 -1.23 26.14
CA THR A 73 11.64 -2.45 26.90
C THR A 73 10.34 -3.00 27.46
N VAL A 74 10.03 -4.24 27.13
CA VAL A 74 8.78 -4.92 27.47
C VAL A 74 9.05 -6.20 28.24
N ASN A 75 8.13 -6.58 29.13
CA ASN A 75 8.14 -7.83 29.86
C ASN A 75 6.95 -8.68 29.43
N PHE A 76 7.18 -9.90 28.97
CA PHE A 76 6.11 -10.77 28.50
C PHE A 76 5.28 -11.32 29.69
N ASP A 77 3.97 -11.45 29.53
CA ASP A 77 3.11 -11.91 30.63
C ASP A 77 3.35 -13.40 30.96
N ASN A 78 3.66 -14.21 29.94
CA ASN A 78 3.82 -15.67 30.06
C ASN A 78 5.29 -16.13 30.08
N TYR A 79 6.22 -15.23 29.81
CA TYR A 79 7.66 -15.50 29.81
C TYR A 79 8.28 -14.46 30.73
N ASN A 80 9.00 -14.89 31.77
CA ASN A 80 9.71 -13.97 32.66
C ASN A 80 10.99 -13.44 31.99
N ASP A 81 10.83 -12.94 30.76
CA ASP A 81 11.86 -12.47 29.85
C ASP A 81 11.54 -11.04 29.44
N THR A 82 12.57 -10.20 29.38
CA THR A 82 12.45 -8.80 29.02
C THR A 82 13.23 -8.51 27.76
N ARG A 83 12.58 -7.85 26.81
CA ARG A 83 13.16 -7.55 25.50
C ARG A 83 13.02 -6.08 25.16
N THR A 84 14.01 -5.54 24.47
CA THR A 84 13.92 -4.22 23.84
C THR A 84 13.48 -4.38 22.39
N VAL A 85 12.42 -3.67 22.00
CA VAL A 85 11.77 -3.77 20.69
C VAL A 85 11.56 -2.39 20.08
N ASP A 86 11.54 -2.32 18.76
CA ASP A 86 11.28 -1.09 18.01
C ASP A 86 9.76 -0.85 17.85
N LEU A 87 9.38 0.37 17.44
CA LEU A 87 7.97 0.76 17.22
C LEU A 87 7.20 -0.19 16.28
N GLU A 88 7.88 -0.83 15.33
CA GLU A 88 7.26 -1.78 14.38
C GLU A 88 6.88 -3.13 15.01
N GLU A 89 7.45 -3.44 16.17
CA GLU A 89 7.34 -4.73 16.83
C GLU A 89 6.44 -4.68 18.07
N ILE A 90 5.83 -3.53 18.34
CA ILE A 90 4.95 -3.29 19.49
C ILE A 90 3.59 -2.74 19.04
N LEU A 91 2.53 -3.21 19.70
CA LEU A 91 1.15 -2.78 19.46
C LEU A 91 0.46 -2.47 20.80
N PRO A 92 -0.02 -1.24 21.05
CA PRO A 92 -0.74 -0.93 22.29
C PRO A 92 -2.06 -1.69 22.37
N LEU A 93 -2.40 -2.19 23.56
CA LEU A 93 -3.72 -2.74 23.85
C LEU A 93 -4.55 -1.69 24.59
N ASP A 94 -5.71 -1.32 24.03
CA ASP A 94 -6.66 -0.42 24.69
C ASP A 94 -7.10 -1.08 26.03
N ALA A 95 -6.97 -0.35 27.14
CA ALA A 95 -7.34 -0.85 28.47
C ALA A 95 -8.83 -1.24 28.61
N SER A 96 -9.67 -0.83 27.66
CA SER A 96 -11.09 -1.19 27.59
C SER A 96 -11.35 -2.59 27.02
N ASN A 97 -10.35 -3.25 26.42
CA ASN A 97 -10.46 -4.61 25.88
C ASN A 97 -9.83 -5.65 26.84
N ASN A 98 -10.05 -5.51 28.15
CA ASN A 98 -9.85 -6.62 29.09
C ASN A 98 -11.06 -7.58 29.01
N GLU A 99 -11.27 -8.19 27.84
CA GLU A 99 -11.89 -9.51 27.81
C GLU A 99 -10.76 -10.50 28.04
N SER A 100 -10.51 -10.75 29.32
CA SER A 100 -9.78 -11.92 29.79
C SER A 100 -10.62 -13.16 29.48
N ASP A 101 -10.41 -13.75 28.30
CA ASP A 101 -10.87 -15.12 28.02
C ASP A 101 -9.96 -16.11 28.78
N GLU A 102 -10.17 -16.20 30.09
CA GLU A 102 -9.73 -17.33 30.91
C GLU A 102 -10.97 -18.02 31.53
N ASN A 103 -11.42 -19.07 30.83
CA ASN A 103 -12.13 -20.28 31.28
C ASN A 103 -13.52 -20.20 31.96
N SER A 104 -14.42 -21.03 31.41
CA SER A 104 -15.34 -21.97 32.08
C SER A 104 -16.83 -21.78 31.79
N ASP A 105 -17.47 -22.89 31.46
CA ASP A 105 -18.91 -23.11 31.29
C ASP A 105 -19.75 -22.52 32.45
N ASP A 106 -20.83 -21.81 32.14
CA ASP A 106 -22.23 -22.03 32.57
C ASP A 106 -23.12 -20.79 32.37
N ASP A 107 -24.42 -21.07 32.14
CA ASP A 107 -25.53 -20.16 31.80
C ASP A 107 -25.75 -18.95 32.74
N ASP A 108 -26.15 -17.80 32.19
CA ASP A 108 -27.49 -17.19 32.37
C ASP A 108 -27.55 -15.67 32.06
N TYR A 109 -28.71 -15.27 31.55
CA TYR A 109 -29.11 -13.93 31.10
C TYR A 109 -29.02 -12.82 32.17
N ALA A 110 -28.55 -11.62 31.81
CA ALA A 110 -29.17 -10.35 32.23
C ALA A 110 -28.66 -9.09 31.49
N ASP A 111 -29.65 -8.35 30.99
CA ASP A 111 -29.70 -6.97 30.50
C ASP A 111 -28.94 -5.92 31.34
N ARG A 112 -28.16 -5.06 30.67
CA ARG A 112 -27.89 -3.70 31.19
C ARG A 112 -27.54 -2.68 30.10
N ASN A 113 -28.57 -2.07 29.53
CA ASN A 113 -28.49 -0.75 28.90
C ASN A 113 -28.16 0.35 29.93
N GLN A 114 -27.03 1.06 29.80
CA GLN A 114 -26.92 2.48 30.20
C GLN A 114 -25.92 3.25 29.30
N PRO A 115 -26.27 4.49 28.85
CA PRO A 115 -25.38 5.33 28.06
C PRO A 115 -24.41 6.12 28.94
N ILE A 116 -23.14 6.18 28.53
CA ILE A 116 -22.09 7.00 29.18
C ILE A 116 -22.02 8.37 28.47
N ASP A 117 -22.21 9.42 29.25
CA ASP A 117 -22.13 10.84 28.93
C ASP A 117 -20.71 11.25 28.50
N ARG A 118 -20.55 11.91 27.34
CA ARG A 118 -19.26 12.45 26.85
C ARG A 118 -19.33 13.98 26.86
N GLY A 119 -18.44 14.60 27.64
CA GLY A 119 -18.21 16.05 27.64
C GLY A 119 -17.54 16.54 26.34
N PRO A 120 -17.43 17.87 26.13
CA PRO A 120 -17.12 18.45 24.84
C PRO A 120 -15.62 18.30 24.50
N GLU A 121 -15.35 17.84 23.27
CA GLU A 121 -14.02 17.73 22.66
C GLU A 121 -13.58 19.10 22.13
N GLU A 122 -12.33 19.49 22.41
CA GLU A 122 -11.70 20.70 21.87
C GLU A 122 -11.30 20.49 20.39
N GLU A 123 -11.66 21.45 19.53
CA GLU A 123 -11.40 21.44 18.08
C GLU A 123 -9.89 21.62 17.79
N GLY A 124 -9.19 20.50 17.54
CA GLY A 124 -7.90 20.49 16.85
C GLY A 124 -8.10 20.30 15.33
N GLU A 125 -7.36 21.03 14.51
CA GLU A 125 -7.46 21.05 13.04
C GLU A 125 -7.51 19.63 12.42
N GLU A 126 -8.68 19.25 11.90
CA GLU A 126 -8.94 17.94 11.29
C GLU A 126 -8.11 17.74 10.01
N LEU A 127 -7.09 16.88 10.08
CA LEU A 127 -6.45 16.32 8.89
C LEU A 127 -7.42 15.38 8.16
N PRO A 128 -7.60 15.50 6.84
CA PRO A 128 -8.54 14.65 6.12
C PRO A 128 -8.03 13.21 6.00
N VAL A 129 -8.62 12.30 6.77
CA VAL A 129 -8.44 10.84 6.62
C VAL A 129 -9.28 10.37 5.42
N TYR A 130 -8.62 10.10 4.29
CA TYR A 130 -9.28 9.58 3.10
C TYR A 130 -9.38 8.06 3.16
N LEU A 131 -10.48 7.53 3.74
CA LEU A 131 -10.74 6.09 3.78
C LEU A 131 -11.32 5.62 2.44
N TRP A 132 -10.52 4.93 1.63
CA TRP A 132 -11.01 4.23 0.44
C TRP A 132 -11.71 2.93 0.85
N LYS A 133 -12.98 2.75 0.45
CA LYS A 133 -13.72 1.49 0.65
C LYS A 133 -13.72 0.70 -0.67
N PRO A 134 -13.04 -0.46 -0.74
CA PRO A 134 -13.12 -1.31 -1.91
C PRO A 134 -14.57 -1.76 -2.18
N PRO A 135 -14.93 -2.02 -3.45
CA PRO A 135 -16.11 -2.82 -3.74
C PRO A 135 -16.00 -4.20 -3.05
N LYS A 136 -17.13 -4.76 -2.61
CA LYS A 136 -17.17 -6.11 -2.01
C LYS A 136 -16.76 -7.15 -3.06
N THR A 137 -15.47 -7.49 -3.10
CA THR A 137 -14.94 -8.58 -3.93
C THR A 137 -14.14 -9.53 -3.02
N ASN A 138 -14.10 -10.81 -3.39
CA ASN A 138 -13.22 -11.81 -2.77
C ASN A 138 -11.85 -11.85 -3.44
N GLU A 139 -11.57 -10.92 -4.36
CA GLU A 139 -10.26 -10.81 -5.01
C GLU A 139 -9.33 -10.01 -4.09
N ALA A 140 -8.05 -10.39 -4.04
CA ALA A 140 -7.09 -9.61 -3.27
C ALA A 140 -7.03 -8.18 -3.84
N LEU A 141 -6.90 -7.20 -2.95
CA LEU A 141 -6.71 -5.82 -3.37
C LEU A 141 -5.46 -5.72 -4.26
N GLY A 142 -5.64 -5.28 -5.52
CA GLY A 142 -4.58 -5.23 -6.52
C GLY A 142 -4.46 -6.49 -7.40
N SER A 143 -5.31 -7.52 -7.25
CA SER A 143 -5.33 -8.69 -8.16
C SER A 143 -5.59 -8.31 -9.62
N TRP A 144 -6.32 -7.22 -9.86
CA TRP A 144 -6.52 -6.66 -11.19
C TRP A 144 -5.21 -6.13 -11.80
N GLU A 145 -4.23 -5.71 -11.00
CA GLU A 145 -2.95 -5.17 -11.49
C GLU A 145 -2.11 -6.19 -12.25
N ALA A 146 -2.23 -7.49 -11.93
CA ALA A 146 -1.59 -8.56 -12.68
C ALA A 146 -2.10 -8.67 -14.13
N HIS A 147 -3.32 -8.18 -14.37
CA HIS A 147 -3.99 -8.21 -15.67
C HIS A 147 -4.04 -6.83 -16.35
N THR A 148 -3.66 -5.75 -15.65
CA THR A 148 -3.68 -4.38 -16.17
C THR A 148 -2.31 -3.75 -16.38
N ARG A 149 -1.20 -4.45 -16.09
CA ARG A 149 0.16 -3.99 -16.43
C ARG A 149 0.52 -4.44 -17.84
N ILE A 150 0.05 -3.66 -18.81
CA ILE A 150 0.38 -3.89 -20.21
C ILE A 150 1.59 -3.04 -20.58
N GLY A 151 2.49 -3.54 -21.42
CA GLY A 151 3.66 -2.78 -21.85
C GLY A 151 4.87 -3.66 -22.10
N PHE A 152 6.04 -3.17 -21.72
CA PHE A 152 7.32 -3.80 -22.05
C PHE A 152 8.21 -3.89 -20.82
N ASP A 153 8.66 -5.09 -20.52
CA ASP A 153 9.71 -5.32 -19.52
C ASP A 153 10.87 -6.06 -20.20
N TYR A 154 11.94 -5.32 -20.49
CA TYR A 154 13.13 -5.86 -21.14
C TYR A 154 14.17 -6.39 -20.15
N THR A 155 13.84 -6.45 -18.86
CA THR A 155 14.59 -7.26 -17.88
C THR A 155 14.25 -8.75 -17.99
N GLU A 156 13.10 -9.07 -18.60
CA GLU A 156 12.72 -10.45 -18.96
C GLU A 156 13.55 -11.02 -20.12
N GLN A 157 13.51 -12.35 -20.26
CA GLN A 157 14.22 -13.05 -21.32
C GLN A 157 13.81 -12.52 -22.70
N LYS A 158 14.81 -12.27 -23.56
CA LYS A 158 14.63 -11.69 -24.90
C LYS A 158 13.64 -12.45 -25.79
N THR A 159 13.48 -13.76 -25.58
CA THR A 159 12.50 -14.61 -26.28
C THR A 159 11.05 -14.17 -26.06
N TYR A 160 10.74 -13.45 -24.97
CA TYR A 160 9.41 -12.94 -24.69
C TYR A 160 9.14 -11.55 -25.26
N TRP A 161 10.13 -10.82 -25.75
CA TRP A 161 9.93 -9.41 -26.14
C TRP A 161 8.98 -9.24 -27.32
N ASP A 162 9.04 -10.12 -28.31
CA ASP A 162 8.13 -10.09 -29.46
C ASP A 162 6.70 -10.47 -29.02
N PHE A 163 6.58 -11.42 -28.09
CA PHE A 163 5.31 -11.80 -27.48
C PHE A 163 4.70 -10.67 -26.65
N GLN A 164 5.50 -9.95 -25.86
CA GLN A 164 5.07 -8.75 -25.14
C GLN A 164 4.50 -7.71 -26.11
N GLU A 165 5.15 -7.49 -27.25
CA GLU A 165 4.67 -6.56 -28.28
C GLU A 165 3.33 -6.99 -28.89
N GLU A 166 3.19 -8.28 -29.23
CA GLU A 166 1.96 -8.83 -29.77
C GLU A 166 0.79 -8.65 -28.79
N VAL A 167 0.99 -9.07 -27.53
CA VAL A 167 -0.01 -8.94 -26.47
C VAL A 167 -0.35 -7.47 -26.22
N PHE A 168 0.66 -6.58 -26.17
CA PHE A 168 0.45 -5.15 -25.98
C PHE A 168 -0.44 -4.57 -27.09
N VAL A 169 -0.12 -4.83 -28.36
CA VAL A 169 -0.91 -4.33 -29.50
C VAL A 169 -2.33 -4.89 -29.50
N ASN A 170 -2.51 -6.17 -29.17
CA ASN A 170 -3.83 -6.79 -29.08
C ASN A 170 -4.68 -6.14 -27.98
N LEU A 171 -4.10 -5.88 -26.81
CA LEU A 171 -4.78 -5.22 -25.70
C LEU A 171 -5.12 -3.76 -26.00
N LEU A 172 -4.25 -3.03 -26.71
CA LEU A 172 -4.58 -1.68 -27.19
C LEU A 172 -5.79 -1.68 -28.13
N GLY A 173 -5.96 -2.74 -28.93
CA GLY A 173 -7.14 -2.92 -29.78
C GLY A 173 -8.45 -3.09 -29.02
N LEU A 174 -8.39 -3.44 -27.73
CA LEU A 174 -9.54 -3.58 -26.83
C LEU A 174 -9.74 -2.34 -25.94
N SER A 175 -8.90 -1.32 -26.08
CA SER A 175 -8.96 -0.14 -25.20
C SER A 175 -10.18 0.74 -25.48
N GLU A 176 -10.82 1.18 -24.39
CA GLU A 176 -11.88 2.19 -24.42
C GLU A 176 -11.29 3.55 -23.98
N PRO A 177 -11.56 4.66 -24.70
CA PRO A 177 -10.93 5.96 -24.39
C PRO A 177 -11.18 6.50 -22.98
N ASP A 178 -12.31 6.14 -22.36
CA ASP A 178 -12.73 6.57 -21.04
C ASP A 178 -12.17 5.71 -19.90
N ARG A 179 -11.64 4.52 -20.22
CA ARG A 179 -10.96 3.63 -19.28
C ARG A 179 -9.45 3.90 -19.28
N PRO A 180 -8.83 4.06 -18.10
CA PRO A 180 -7.38 4.25 -18.03
C PRO A 180 -6.63 2.98 -18.43
N ILE A 181 -5.59 3.16 -19.25
CA ILE A 181 -4.59 2.12 -19.53
C ILE A 181 -3.40 2.36 -18.62
N ILE A 182 -3.03 1.34 -17.84
CA ILE A 182 -1.84 1.39 -16.99
C ILE A 182 -0.70 0.70 -17.72
N ILE A 183 0.39 1.45 -17.91
CA ILE A 183 1.48 1.07 -18.78
C ILE A 183 2.74 0.86 -17.97
N HIS A 184 3.32 -0.32 -18.10
CA HIS A 184 4.62 -0.64 -17.52
C HIS A 184 5.70 -0.58 -18.61
N VAL A 185 6.77 0.17 -18.35
CA VAL A 185 7.92 0.24 -19.25
C VAL A 185 9.18 0.08 -18.43
N LYS A 186 10.00 -0.91 -18.77
CA LYS A 186 11.29 -1.17 -18.15
C LYS A 186 12.34 -1.51 -19.21
N GLY A 187 13.49 -0.85 -19.10
CA GLY A 187 14.65 -1.07 -19.97
C GLY A 187 15.28 -2.44 -19.78
N VAL A 188 16.33 -2.70 -20.56
CA VAL A 188 17.23 -3.84 -20.29
C VAL A 188 17.94 -3.64 -18.96
N GLU A 189 18.47 -4.72 -18.38
CA GLU A 189 19.28 -4.62 -17.17
C GLU A 189 20.44 -3.61 -17.36
N GLY A 190 20.55 -2.66 -16.42
CA GLY A 190 21.52 -1.54 -16.49
C GLY A 190 21.03 -0.30 -17.25
N ASP A 191 19.98 -0.38 -18.07
CA ASP A 191 19.32 0.78 -18.69
C ASP A 191 18.23 1.33 -17.77
N VAL A 192 18.64 2.15 -16.80
CA VAL A 192 17.73 2.75 -15.81
C VAL A 192 16.72 3.72 -16.40
N LEU A 193 16.97 4.26 -17.60
CA LEU A 193 16.08 5.21 -18.28
C LEU A 193 15.10 4.52 -19.22
N GLY A 194 15.49 3.37 -19.80
CA GLY A 194 14.62 2.61 -20.71
C GLY A 194 14.19 3.40 -21.95
N SER A 195 14.92 4.43 -22.38
CA SER A 195 14.46 5.42 -23.36
C SER A 195 14.04 4.78 -24.70
N SER A 196 14.75 3.73 -25.13
CA SER A 196 14.39 2.99 -26.34
C SER A 196 13.03 2.29 -26.22
N VAL A 197 12.76 1.73 -25.04
CA VAL A 197 11.51 1.01 -24.71
C VAL A 197 10.36 2.00 -24.54
N HIS A 198 10.58 3.14 -23.86
CA HIS A 198 9.60 4.23 -23.78
C HIS A 198 9.19 4.72 -25.16
N LYS A 199 10.16 4.95 -26.06
CA LYS A 199 9.88 5.41 -27.43
C LYS A 199 9.10 4.36 -28.24
N LYS A 200 9.41 3.08 -28.08
CA LYS A 200 8.68 1.98 -28.72
C LYS A 200 7.24 1.93 -28.23
N CYS A 201 7.04 1.99 -26.92
CA CYS A 201 5.72 2.02 -26.30
C CYS A 201 4.88 3.21 -26.78
N PHE A 202 5.47 4.41 -26.75
CA PHE A 202 4.83 5.64 -27.24
C PHE A 202 4.37 5.51 -28.70
N THR A 203 5.22 4.98 -29.58
CA THR A 203 4.91 4.82 -31.01
C THR A 203 3.70 3.92 -31.20
N LYS A 204 3.63 2.78 -30.50
CA LYS A 204 2.51 1.83 -30.61
C LYS A 204 1.20 2.40 -30.10
N LEU A 205 1.22 3.14 -28.99
CA LEU A 205 0.01 3.83 -28.50
C LEU A 205 -0.45 4.90 -29.47
N LYS A 206 0.47 5.68 -30.03
CA LYS A 206 0.15 6.72 -31.00
C LYS A 206 -0.50 6.15 -32.27
N GLU A 207 -0.10 4.95 -32.69
CA GLU A 207 -0.68 4.25 -33.84
C GLU A 207 -2.09 3.69 -33.56
N LYS A 208 -2.39 3.33 -32.31
CA LYS A 208 -3.57 2.52 -31.97
C LYS A 208 -4.64 3.26 -31.16
N CYS A 209 -4.25 4.24 -30.35
CA CYS A 209 -5.14 4.92 -29.41
C CYS A 209 -5.38 6.38 -29.83
N PRO A 210 -6.58 6.93 -29.59
CA PRO A 210 -6.83 8.35 -29.78
C PRO A 210 -6.07 9.20 -28.76
N LYS A 211 -5.83 10.47 -29.07
CA LYS A 211 -5.15 11.42 -28.16
C LYS A 211 -5.85 11.56 -26.80
N GLN A 212 -7.17 11.34 -26.75
CA GLN A 212 -7.96 11.45 -25.53
C GLN A 212 -7.86 10.22 -24.62
N GLN A 213 -7.17 9.15 -25.04
CA GLN A 213 -6.97 7.95 -24.23
C GLN A 213 -6.39 8.34 -22.87
N LYS A 214 -7.03 7.85 -21.80
CA LYS A 214 -6.49 7.96 -20.45
C LYS A 214 -5.34 6.98 -20.28
N ILE A 215 -4.18 7.48 -19.89
CA ILE A 215 -2.95 6.70 -19.78
C ILE A 215 -2.28 6.99 -18.43
N GLN A 216 -1.80 5.96 -17.77
CA GLN A 216 -0.91 6.04 -16.62
C GLN A 216 0.38 5.32 -16.94
N LEU A 217 1.50 6.04 -16.94
CA LEU A 217 2.83 5.44 -16.96
C LEU A 217 3.17 5.05 -15.52
N HIS A 218 3.00 3.77 -15.20
CA HIS A 218 3.28 3.21 -13.89
C HIS A 218 4.79 3.16 -13.64
N SER A 219 5.21 3.50 -12.41
CA SER A 219 6.63 3.48 -11.98
C SER A 219 7.57 4.13 -13.00
N PHE A 220 7.19 5.30 -13.50
CA PHE A 220 7.91 6.04 -14.52
C PHE A 220 9.34 6.38 -14.10
N SER A 221 10.30 6.02 -14.94
CA SER A 221 11.74 6.23 -14.71
C SER A 221 12.45 6.94 -15.89
N GLY A 222 11.67 7.50 -16.82
CA GLY A 222 12.15 8.16 -18.03
C GLY A 222 12.70 9.57 -17.79
N THR A 223 12.83 10.33 -18.88
CA THR A 223 13.46 11.65 -18.89
C THR A 223 12.44 12.79 -18.95
N ALA A 224 12.90 14.02 -18.72
CA ALA A 224 12.07 15.22 -18.90
C ALA A 224 11.59 15.39 -20.37
N GLU A 225 12.37 14.92 -21.34
CA GLU A 225 11.97 14.90 -22.76
C GLU A 225 10.80 13.94 -22.98
N ASP A 226 10.86 12.75 -22.38
CA ASP A 226 9.76 11.79 -22.42
C ASP A 226 8.49 12.43 -21.84
N VAL A 227 8.57 13.08 -20.68
CA VAL A 227 7.43 13.80 -20.07
C VAL A 227 6.81 14.80 -21.06
N GLY A 228 7.63 15.62 -21.72
CA GLY A 228 7.16 16.59 -22.72
C GLY A 228 6.50 15.92 -23.93
N MET A 229 7.10 14.85 -24.45
CA MET A 229 6.58 14.08 -25.58
C MET A 229 5.21 13.47 -25.25
N TRP A 230 5.09 12.78 -24.12
CA TRP A 230 3.86 12.13 -23.69
C TRP A 230 2.73 13.12 -23.43
N THR A 231 3.02 14.21 -22.71
CA THR A 231 2.02 15.23 -22.37
C THR A 231 1.50 16.00 -23.57
N THR A 232 2.33 16.16 -24.62
CA THR A 232 1.96 16.83 -25.87
C THR A 232 1.05 15.95 -26.74
N GLU A 233 1.36 14.65 -26.86
CA GLU A 233 0.58 13.74 -27.70
C GLU A 233 -0.72 13.29 -27.01
N PHE A 234 -0.64 12.99 -25.71
CA PHE A 234 -1.73 12.47 -24.90
C PHE A 234 -2.03 13.42 -23.73
N PRO A 235 -2.98 14.36 -23.88
CA PRO A 235 -3.35 15.30 -22.82
C PRO A 235 -3.79 14.62 -21.53
N ASN A 236 -4.34 13.40 -21.60
CA ASN A 236 -4.80 12.59 -20.46
C ASN A 236 -3.77 11.55 -19.98
N CYS A 237 -2.48 11.80 -20.23
CA CYS A 237 -1.38 10.98 -19.71
C CYS A 237 -0.91 11.43 -18.33
N TYR A 238 -0.75 10.49 -17.42
CA TYR A 238 -0.31 10.67 -16.03
C TYR A 238 0.97 9.86 -15.76
N PHE A 239 1.80 10.34 -14.84
CA PHE A 239 3.08 9.74 -14.48
C PHE A 239 3.04 9.28 -13.02
N GLY A 240 3.12 7.96 -12.82
CA GLY A 240 3.19 7.34 -11.50
C GLY A 240 4.62 7.15 -11.05
N PHE A 241 4.92 7.53 -9.81
CA PHE A 241 6.24 7.34 -9.21
C PHE A 241 6.14 6.45 -7.98
N THR A 242 7.11 5.55 -7.85
CA THR A 242 7.25 4.58 -6.76
C THR A 242 8.47 4.89 -5.90
N TRP A 243 8.76 4.04 -4.92
CA TRP A 243 9.95 4.14 -4.09
C TRP A 243 11.29 4.09 -4.84
N ASN A 244 11.30 3.71 -6.12
CA ASN A 244 12.49 3.79 -6.96
C ASN A 244 13.10 5.20 -7.02
N VAL A 245 12.30 6.24 -6.71
CA VAL A 245 12.76 7.64 -6.62
C VAL A 245 13.95 7.82 -5.66
N GLU A 246 14.08 7.00 -4.61
CA GLU A 246 15.24 7.03 -3.70
C GLU A 246 16.58 6.83 -4.46
N PHE A 247 16.56 6.07 -5.56
CA PHE A 247 17.74 5.71 -6.34
C PHE A 247 17.88 6.50 -7.64
N PHE A 248 16.99 7.46 -7.89
CA PHE A 248 16.99 8.21 -9.14
C PHE A 248 18.22 9.10 -9.28
N ASN A 249 18.80 9.09 -10.48
CA ASN A 249 19.84 10.05 -10.85
C ASN A 249 19.25 11.43 -11.17
N GLU A 250 20.10 12.44 -11.41
CA GLU A 250 19.63 13.80 -11.68
C GLU A 250 18.81 13.93 -12.98
N ILE A 251 18.98 13.06 -13.97
CA ILE A 251 18.16 13.06 -15.19
C ILE A 251 16.72 12.67 -14.85
N GLN A 252 16.55 11.62 -14.03
CA GLN A 252 15.24 11.16 -13.59
C GLN A 252 14.58 12.13 -12.59
N LYS A 253 15.36 12.74 -11.68
CA LYS A 253 14.87 13.82 -10.81
C LYS A 253 14.47 15.07 -11.59
N SER A 254 15.18 15.39 -12.67
CA SER A 254 14.77 16.44 -13.61
C SER A 254 13.43 16.11 -14.26
N ALA A 255 13.19 14.85 -14.62
CA ALA A 255 11.88 14.39 -15.09
C ALA A 255 10.79 14.58 -14.03
N ILE A 256 11.04 14.20 -12.78
CA ILE A 256 10.11 14.47 -11.65
C ILE A 256 9.74 15.94 -11.59
N ARG A 257 10.70 16.86 -11.72
CA ARG A 257 10.46 18.31 -11.69
C ARG A 257 9.68 18.81 -12.91
N SER A 258 9.81 18.16 -14.06
CA SER A 258 9.14 18.58 -15.30
C SER A 258 7.69 18.11 -15.42
N VAL A 259 7.26 17.09 -14.65
CA VAL A 259 5.88 16.59 -14.69
C VAL A 259 4.91 17.70 -14.24
N PRO A 260 3.86 18.00 -15.04
CA PRO A 260 2.80 18.93 -14.63
C PRO A 260 2.08 18.48 -13.36
N ARG A 261 1.75 19.43 -12.49
CA ARG A 261 1.17 19.16 -11.17
C ARG A 261 -0.14 18.38 -11.25
N ASP A 262 -0.94 18.61 -12.30
CA ASP A 262 -2.22 17.97 -12.58
C ASP A 262 -2.13 16.58 -13.24
N LYS A 263 -0.91 16.08 -13.48
CA LYS A 263 -0.60 14.79 -14.12
C LYS A 263 0.27 13.87 -13.28
N PHE A 264 0.56 14.27 -12.05
CA PHE A 264 1.45 13.54 -11.13
C PHE A 264 0.66 12.52 -10.31
N LEU A 265 1.18 11.30 -10.19
CA LEU A 265 0.65 10.23 -9.34
C LEU A 265 1.78 9.64 -8.47
N ILE A 266 1.41 9.13 -7.31
CA ILE A 266 2.29 8.42 -6.39
C ILE A 266 1.74 7.01 -6.14
N GLU A 267 2.65 6.06 -6.02
CA GLU A 267 2.35 4.64 -5.98
C GLU A 267 3.31 3.98 -4.98
N THR A 268 2.88 2.96 -4.23
CA THR A 268 3.85 2.15 -3.47
C THR A 268 4.79 1.38 -4.38
N GLY A 269 4.35 1.07 -5.59
CA GLY A 269 4.99 0.11 -6.47
C GLY A 269 4.67 -1.33 -6.07
N ILE A 270 4.91 -2.24 -7.01
CA ILE A 270 5.01 -3.66 -6.72
C ILE A 270 6.44 -3.92 -6.31
N LEU A 271 6.64 -4.42 -5.09
CA LEU A 271 7.87 -5.16 -4.82
C LEU A 271 7.91 -6.32 -5.80
N ASP A 272 8.95 -6.38 -6.61
CA ASP A 272 9.31 -7.56 -7.37
C ASP A 272 9.20 -8.78 -6.44
N GLN A 273 8.13 -9.56 -6.62
CA GLN A 273 7.82 -10.71 -5.76
C GLN A 273 8.82 -11.86 -5.97
N SER A 274 9.76 -11.73 -6.92
CA SER A 274 10.80 -12.72 -7.18
C SER A 274 11.98 -12.64 -6.21
N VAL A 275 12.10 -11.56 -5.42
CA VAL A 275 13.20 -11.38 -4.48
C VAL A 275 12.69 -11.54 -3.05
N SER A 276 13.22 -12.53 -2.32
CA SER A 276 12.98 -12.69 -0.88
C SER A 276 13.68 -11.55 -0.11
N LEU A 277 13.08 -10.37 -0.16
CA LEU A 277 13.56 -9.23 0.62
C LEU A 277 13.13 -9.40 2.09
N PRO A 278 13.97 -9.00 3.06
CA PRO A 278 13.55 -8.91 4.45
C PRO A 278 12.26 -8.10 4.56
N ARG A 279 11.35 -8.47 5.48
CA ARG A 279 10.07 -7.76 5.68
C ARG A 279 10.22 -6.25 5.90
N THR A 280 11.36 -5.81 6.43
CA THR A 280 11.73 -4.40 6.66
C THR A 280 12.01 -3.61 5.38
N ALA A 281 12.34 -4.28 4.27
CA ALA A 281 12.53 -3.66 2.95
C ALA A 281 11.22 -3.58 2.14
N ILE A 282 10.12 -4.17 2.64
CA ILE A 282 8.82 -4.15 1.98
C ILE A 282 8.14 -2.82 2.25
N LYS A 283 8.07 -1.98 1.22
CA LYS A 283 7.37 -0.69 1.26
C LYS A 283 5.85 -0.91 1.24
N ARG A 284 5.14 -0.31 2.20
CA ARG A 284 3.69 -0.53 2.44
C ARG A 284 2.83 0.65 1.98
N PRO A 285 1.52 0.46 1.71
CA PRO A 285 0.59 1.54 1.42
C PRO A 285 0.55 2.64 2.49
N THR A 286 0.80 2.30 3.75
CA THR A 286 0.86 3.27 4.86
C THR A 286 2.00 4.27 4.73
N GLN A 287 3.04 3.96 3.96
CA GLN A 287 4.23 4.80 3.77
C GLN A 287 4.10 5.74 2.56
N LEU A 288 2.93 5.80 1.89
CA LEU A 288 2.75 6.68 0.73
C LEU A 288 3.03 8.16 1.05
N GLY A 289 2.76 8.58 2.30
CA GLY A 289 3.05 9.93 2.80
C GLY A 289 4.55 10.25 2.81
N ASP A 290 5.39 9.27 3.17
CA ASP A 290 6.84 9.44 3.18
C ASP A 290 7.39 9.60 1.75
N LEU A 291 6.89 8.79 0.81
CA LEU A 291 7.21 8.94 -0.61
C LEU A 291 6.76 10.30 -1.15
N ALA A 292 5.58 10.76 -0.75
CA ALA A 292 5.06 12.05 -1.14
C ALA A 292 5.93 13.19 -0.59
N SER A 293 6.42 13.08 0.65
CA SER A 293 7.36 14.04 1.24
C SER A 293 8.67 14.11 0.45
N LEU A 294 9.27 12.95 0.13
CA LEU A 294 10.50 12.89 -0.68
C LEU A 294 10.32 13.55 -2.06
N ILE A 295 9.22 13.26 -2.74
CA ILE A 295 8.95 13.84 -4.07
C ILE A 295 8.66 15.34 -3.98
N ALA A 296 7.91 15.78 -2.96
CA ALA A 296 7.63 17.20 -2.74
C ALA A 296 8.93 17.99 -2.52
N GLU A 297 9.89 17.43 -1.77
CA GLU A 297 11.22 18.02 -1.59
C GLU A 297 11.97 18.15 -2.93
N ILE A 298 12.00 17.09 -3.75
CA ILE A 298 12.64 17.11 -5.07
C ILE A 298 12.05 18.19 -5.98
N ARG A 299 10.74 18.41 -5.88
CA ARG A 299 9.98 19.40 -6.66
C ARG A 299 10.03 20.81 -6.07
N GLY A 300 10.45 20.97 -4.81
CA GLY A 300 10.36 22.25 -4.09
C GLY A 300 8.91 22.69 -3.83
N GLU A 301 7.99 21.74 -3.68
CA GLU A 301 6.58 21.99 -3.43
C GLU A 301 6.23 21.74 -1.95
N LYS A 302 5.18 22.40 -1.44
CA LYS A 302 4.69 22.10 -0.09
C LYS A 302 4.03 20.72 -0.07
N PHE A 303 4.33 19.93 0.95
CA PHE A 303 3.84 18.57 1.13
C PHE A 303 2.31 18.45 1.00
N ASP A 304 1.55 19.20 1.81
CA ASP A 304 0.08 19.10 1.84
C ASP A 304 -0.56 19.43 0.49
N GLU A 305 0.00 20.44 -0.17
CA GLU A 305 -0.41 20.91 -1.48
C GLU A 305 -0.14 19.88 -2.59
N PHE A 306 1.03 19.24 -2.53
CA PHE A 306 1.41 18.17 -3.45
C PHE A 306 0.52 16.94 -3.24
N LEU A 307 0.39 16.47 -2.00
CA LEU A 307 -0.41 15.30 -1.65
C LEU A 307 -1.89 15.47 -2.02
N LYS A 308 -2.46 16.65 -1.75
CA LYS A 308 -3.83 16.94 -2.18
C LYS A 308 -3.99 16.84 -3.70
N GLN A 309 -3.02 17.38 -4.45
CA GLN A 309 -3.10 17.35 -5.91
C GLN A 309 -2.98 15.93 -6.48
N THR A 310 -2.10 15.08 -5.94
CA THR A 310 -1.95 13.70 -6.39
C THR A 310 -3.21 12.87 -6.14
N VAL A 311 -3.90 13.10 -5.01
CA VAL A 311 -5.21 12.49 -4.74
C VAL A 311 -6.25 12.92 -5.78
N GLU A 312 -6.37 14.22 -6.06
CA GLU A 312 -7.30 14.73 -7.08
C GLU A 312 -7.00 14.16 -8.48
N ASN A 313 -5.71 14.00 -8.82
CA ASN A 313 -5.27 13.43 -10.09
C ASN A 313 -5.68 11.96 -10.21
N GLY A 314 -5.46 11.16 -9.18
CA GLY A 314 -5.87 9.76 -9.14
C GLY A 314 -7.40 9.60 -9.29
N GLN A 315 -8.17 10.44 -8.59
CA GLN A 315 -9.62 10.48 -8.73
C GLN A 315 -10.07 10.85 -10.16
N ARG A 316 -9.41 11.84 -10.77
CA ARG A 316 -9.72 12.29 -12.14
C ARG A 316 -9.44 11.20 -13.17
N LEU A 317 -8.32 10.49 -13.03
CA LEU A 317 -7.92 9.43 -13.95
C LEU A 317 -8.83 8.19 -13.81
N HIS A 318 -8.98 7.68 -12.59
CA HIS A 318 -9.66 6.40 -12.34
C HIS A 318 -11.17 6.53 -12.10
N GLY A 319 -11.70 7.75 -11.98
CA GLY A 319 -13.12 7.99 -11.74
C GLY A 319 -13.57 7.60 -10.32
N THR A 320 -12.65 7.51 -9.35
CA THR A 320 -12.98 7.18 -7.97
C THR A 320 -13.55 8.41 -7.25
N ARG A 321 -14.78 8.30 -6.72
CA ARG A 321 -15.36 9.32 -5.84
C ARG A 321 -15.03 8.98 -4.39
N ILE A 322 -14.17 9.77 -3.74
CA ILE A 322 -14.01 9.67 -2.28
C ILE A 322 -15.12 10.50 -1.63
N VAL A 323 -16.04 9.82 -0.95
CA VAL A 323 -17.12 10.48 -0.19
C VAL A 323 -16.54 10.94 1.13
N LYS A 324 -16.48 12.26 1.36
CA LYS A 324 -16.19 12.79 2.70
C LYS A 324 -17.27 12.29 3.66
N LYS A 325 -16.90 11.44 4.61
CA LYS A 325 -17.76 11.07 5.74
C LYS A 325 -17.89 12.35 6.58
N LYS A 326 -19.09 12.93 6.66
CA LYS A 326 -19.37 13.94 7.70
C LYS A 326 -19.19 13.21 9.03
N SER A 327 -18.30 13.69 9.89
CA SER A 327 -18.23 13.24 11.27
C SER A 327 -19.61 13.44 11.90
N ARG A 328 -20.05 12.44 12.67
CA ARG A 328 -21.32 12.44 13.39
C ARG A 328 -21.07 12.78 14.83
#